data_AF-A0A8J2IGB5-F1
#
_entry.id   AF-A0A8J2IGB5-F1
#
_cell.length_a   1.000
_cell.length_b   1.000
_cell.length_c   1.000
_cell.angle_alpha   90.00
_cell.angle_beta   90.00
_cell.angle_gamma   90.00
#
_symmetry.space_group_name_H-M   'P 1'
#
loop_
_entity.id
_entity.type
_entity.pdbx_description
1 polymer ?
#
loop_
_entity_poly.entity_id
_entity_poly.type
_entity_poly.pdbx_seq_one_letter_code
_entity_poly.pdbx_strand_id
1 'polypeptide(L)'
;MLCERCQELIASSVELSDLDSFPHHTCIEDFRISVEARCMICATIWFEYAPDEQQKLSQLEGYEYETFGLINVYVVPDDELEEIRFDFELGPDATETTGIPRRIIEFMVLKGMIKPGHKSWQGPNGGTEVNKSQETIYDRLALDSLQLSNTTDSNETFSLASKWIDECIAKHPACNLSTDAEWHPTRLLNFRHSLEKEESLGYLVESSDVTPSGPYMTLSHSWGKGHMMTLNKQSYHSLL
;
A
#
# COMPACT_ATOMS: atom_id res chain seq x y z
N MET A 1 -7.91 4.62 -2.04
CA MET A 1 -9.27 4.71 -2.62
C MET A 1 -9.31 3.83 -3.86
N LEU A 2 -10.44 3.19 -4.16
CA LEU A 2 -10.62 2.32 -5.33
C LEU A 2 -11.71 2.91 -6.24
N CYS A 3 -11.64 2.69 -7.56
CA CYS A 3 -12.73 3.04 -8.47
C CYS A 3 -13.94 2.12 -8.23
N GLU A 4 -15.13 2.54 -8.67
CA GLU A 4 -16.38 1.77 -8.50
C GLU A 4 -16.24 0.33 -8.99
N ARG A 5 -15.66 0.13 -10.18
CA ARG A 5 -15.44 -1.21 -10.73
C ARG A 5 -14.50 -2.08 -9.90
N CYS A 6 -13.45 -1.51 -9.31
CA CYS A 6 -12.57 -2.26 -8.40
C CYS A 6 -13.28 -2.58 -7.08
N GLN A 7 -14.12 -1.67 -6.59
CA GLN A 7 -14.92 -1.91 -5.38
C GLN A 7 -15.93 -3.04 -5.62
N GLU A 8 -16.64 -3.00 -6.74
CA GLU A 8 -17.58 -4.03 -7.16
C GLU A 8 -16.90 -5.38 -7.36
N LEU A 9 -15.76 -5.42 -8.07
CA LEU A 9 -14.98 -6.64 -8.28
C LEU A 9 -14.60 -7.30 -6.95
N ILE A 10 -14.15 -6.51 -5.98
CA ILE A 10 -13.79 -7.03 -4.66
C ILE A 10 -15.05 -7.46 -3.91
N ALA A 11 -16.13 -6.68 -3.95
CA ALA A 11 -17.37 -6.97 -3.23
C ALA A 11 -18.12 -8.20 -3.77
N SER A 12 -18.13 -8.40 -5.09
CA SER A 12 -18.84 -9.48 -5.79
C SER A 12 -18.06 -10.80 -5.83
N SER A 13 -16.77 -10.77 -5.47
CA SER A 13 -15.86 -11.93 -5.47
C SER A 13 -16.32 -13.12 -4.61
N VAL A 14 -17.35 -12.95 -3.78
CA VAL A 14 -17.99 -14.01 -2.99
C VAL A 14 -18.92 -14.91 -3.83
N GLU A 15 -19.34 -14.47 -5.03
CA GLU A 15 -20.31 -15.20 -5.88
C GLU A 15 -19.77 -15.59 -7.28
N LEU A 16 -18.51 -15.26 -7.60
CA LEU A 16 -17.94 -15.50 -8.93
C LEU A 16 -17.48 -16.96 -9.11
N SER A 17 -17.75 -17.53 -10.28
CA SER A 17 -17.40 -18.91 -10.64
C SER A 17 -16.03 -19.00 -11.32
N ASP A 18 -15.43 -20.20 -11.33
CA ASP A 18 -13.99 -20.46 -11.55
C ASP A 18 -13.35 -20.03 -12.89
N LEU A 19 -14.05 -19.33 -13.79
CA LEU A 19 -13.56 -19.03 -15.13
C LEU A 19 -13.96 -17.66 -15.67
N ASP A 20 -14.49 -16.77 -14.84
CA ASP A 20 -15.08 -15.54 -15.36
C ASP A 20 -14.02 -14.45 -15.62
N SER A 21 -13.84 -14.11 -16.90
CA SER A 21 -13.07 -12.93 -17.33
C SER A 21 -14.01 -11.76 -17.57
N PHE A 22 -13.65 -10.58 -17.09
CA PHE A 22 -14.49 -9.39 -17.20
C PHE A 22 -13.74 -8.19 -17.77
N PRO A 23 -14.35 -7.44 -18.71
CA PRO A 23 -13.83 -6.14 -19.08
C PRO A 23 -13.86 -5.21 -17.85
N HIS A 24 -12.70 -4.72 -17.43
CA HIS A 24 -12.58 -3.82 -16.29
C HIS A 24 -12.61 -2.35 -16.70
N HIS A 25 -11.95 -1.99 -17.79
CA HIS A 25 -12.12 -0.69 -18.45
C HIS A 25 -12.22 -0.94 -19.95
N THR A 26 -13.17 -0.31 -20.65
CA THR A 26 -13.39 -0.52 -22.09
C THR A 26 -12.63 0.48 -22.96
N CYS A 27 -12.20 1.62 -22.42
CA CYS A 27 -11.44 2.64 -23.14
C CYS A 27 -10.36 3.29 -22.27
N ILE A 28 -9.41 3.98 -22.91
CA ILE A 28 -8.25 4.58 -22.23
C ILE A 28 -8.64 5.78 -21.38
N GLU A 29 -9.67 6.51 -21.79
CA GLU A 29 -10.17 7.69 -21.10
C GLU A 29 -10.72 7.32 -19.71
N ASP A 30 -11.57 6.29 -19.63
CA ASP A 30 -12.15 5.81 -18.37
C ASP A 30 -11.08 5.20 -17.44
N PHE A 31 -10.11 4.48 -18.01
CA PHE A 31 -8.97 3.96 -17.25
C PHE A 31 -8.14 5.11 -16.65
N ARG A 32 -7.81 6.12 -17.45
CA ARG A 32 -7.05 7.30 -16.98
C ARG A 32 -7.79 8.10 -15.91
N ILE A 33 -9.10 8.28 -16.04
CA ILE A 33 -9.93 8.91 -14.99
C ILE A 33 -9.76 8.17 -13.67
N SER A 34 -9.77 6.83 -13.68
CA SER A 34 -9.59 6.02 -12.48
C SER A 34 -8.17 6.14 -11.88
N VAL A 35 -7.14 6.26 -12.74
CA VAL A 35 -5.75 6.51 -12.32
C VAL A 35 -5.60 7.90 -11.69
N GLU A 36 -6.15 8.93 -12.32
CA GLU A 36 -6.12 10.32 -11.84
C GLU A 36 -6.90 10.50 -10.54
N ALA A 37 -8.00 9.75 -10.38
CA ALA A 37 -8.76 9.63 -9.13
C ALA A 37 -8.03 8.82 -8.05
N ARG A 38 -6.80 8.37 -8.30
CA ARG A 38 -5.93 7.62 -7.38
C ARG A 38 -6.54 6.28 -6.94
N CYS A 39 -7.22 5.58 -7.86
CA CYS A 39 -7.55 4.18 -7.65
C CYS A 39 -6.24 3.38 -7.49
N MET A 40 -6.04 2.71 -6.34
CA MET A 40 -4.78 2.03 -6.06
C MET A 40 -4.47 0.91 -7.06
N ILE A 41 -5.48 0.13 -7.46
CA ILE A 41 -5.31 -0.97 -8.43
C ILE A 41 -5.03 -0.42 -9.82
N CYS A 42 -5.89 0.45 -10.35
CA CYS A 42 -5.73 1.03 -11.68
C CYS A 42 -4.41 1.81 -11.81
N ALA A 43 -4.02 2.59 -10.78
CA ALA A 43 -2.75 3.30 -10.78
C ALA A 43 -1.56 2.34 -10.80
N THR A 44 -1.60 1.27 -10.01
CA THR A 44 -0.55 0.23 -10.02
C THR A 44 -0.42 -0.37 -11.43
N ILE A 45 -1.55 -0.74 -12.05
CA ILE A 45 -1.58 -1.27 -13.42
C ILE A 45 -0.96 -0.27 -14.40
N TRP A 46 -1.32 1.01 -14.34
CA TRP A 46 -0.78 2.04 -15.23
C TRP A 46 0.74 2.18 -15.11
N PHE A 47 1.28 2.12 -13.88
CA PHE A 47 2.71 2.28 -13.63
C PHE A 47 3.55 1.03 -13.91
N GLU A 48 2.93 -0.13 -14.13
CA GLU A 48 3.61 -1.32 -14.67
C GLU A 48 3.97 -1.19 -16.16
N TYR A 49 3.41 -0.20 -16.87
CA TYR A 49 3.79 0.10 -18.25
C TYR A 49 4.88 1.16 -18.30
N ALA A 50 5.92 0.92 -19.10
CA ALA A 50 6.99 1.88 -19.31
C ALA A 50 6.48 3.17 -19.97
N PRO A 51 7.18 4.31 -19.86
CA PRO A 51 6.70 5.59 -20.42
C PRO A 51 6.38 5.55 -21.93
N ASP A 52 7.12 4.77 -22.71
CA ASP A 52 6.85 4.56 -24.14
C ASP A 52 5.62 3.67 -24.38
N GLU A 53 5.39 2.67 -23.53
CA GLU A 53 4.17 1.86 -23.54
C GLU A 53 2.93 2.69 -23.16
N GLN A 54 3.03 3.53 -22.13
CA GLN A 54 1.98 4.48 -21.73
C GLN A 54 1.63 5.46 -22.87
N GLN A 55 2.63 5.89 -23.64
CA GLN A 55 2.41 6.71 -24.83
C GLN A 55 1.65 5.95 -25.92
N LYS A 56 1.97 4.67 -26.16
CA LYS A 56 1.22 3.81 -27.09
C LYS A 56 -0.22 3.58 -26.63
N LEU A 57 -0.44 3.34 -25.34
CA LEU A 57 -1.78 3.24 -24.76
C LEU A 57 -2.58 4.53 -24.96
N SER A 58 -1.94 5.69 -24.83
CA SER A 58 -2.58 6.99 -25.07
C SER A 58 -2.99 7.20 -26.55
N GLN A 59 -2.42 6.45 -27.50
CA GLN A 59 -2.84 6.47 -28.90
C GLN A 59 -4.15 5.72 -29.15
N LEU A 60 -4.67 5.02 -28.13
CA LEU A 60 -5.97 4.34 -28.18
C LEU A 60 -7.14 5.27 -27.84
N GLU A 61 -6.90 6.58 -27.72
CA GLU A 61 -7.99 7.55 -27.53
C GLU A 61 -9.03 7.42 -28.65
N GLY A 62 -10.30 7.33 -28.26
CA GLY A 62 -11.44 7.10 -29.15
C GLY A 62 -11.68 5.64 -29.57
N TYR A 63 -10.87 4.68 -29.10
CA TYR A 63 -11.16 3.25 -29.26
C TYR A 63 -11.99 2.73 -28.09
N GLU A 64 -12.89 1.79 -28.37
CA GLU A 64 -13.71 1.10 -27.38
C GLU A 64 -13.60 -0.42 -27.57
N TYR A 65 -13.29 -1.12 -26.48
CA TYR A 65 -13.01 -2.55 -26.46
C TYR A 65 -14.06 -3.27 -25.62
N GLU A 66 -15.18 -3.66 -26.24
CA GLU A 66 -16.35 -4.17 -25.50
C GLU A 66 -16.18 -5.60 -24.97
N THR A 67 -15.52 -6.50 -25.73
CA THR A 67 -15.51 -7.93 -25.42
C THR A 67 -14.56 -8.27 -24.26
N PHE A 68 -13.33 -7.79 -24.33
CA PHE A 68 -12.30 -8.08 -23.33
C PHE A 68 -11.79 -6.82 -22.62
N GLY A 69 -12.38 -5.65 -22.89
CA GLY A 69 -11.90 -4.40 -22.33
C GLY A 69 -10.58 -3.95 -22.96
N LEU A 70 -10.24 -2.68 -22.69
CA LEU A 70 -8.86 -2.23 -22.70
C LEU A 70 -8.08 -2.94 -21.61
N ILE A 71 -8.63 -2.98 -20.39
CA ILE A 71 -8.10 -3.75 -19.26
C ILE A 71 -9.08 -4.86 -18.97
N ASN A 72 -8.62 -6.10 -18.99
CA ASN A 72 -9.37 -7.28 -18.62
C ASN A 72 -8.96 -7.76 -17.23
N VAL A 73 -9.88 -8.38 -16.50
CA VAL A 73 -9.57 -9.05 -15.23
C VAL A 73 -10.05 -10.49 -15.25
N TYR A 74 -9.22 -11.40 -14.74
CA TYR A 74 -9.55 -12.78 -14.47
C TYR A 74 -9.60 -13.01 -12.97
N VAL A 75 -10.67 -13.63 -12.49
CA VAL A 75 -10.78 -14.05 -11.10
C VAL A 75 -10.36 -15.50 -11.03
N VAL A 76 -9.27 -15.77 -10.32
CA VAL A 76 -8.80 -17.13 -10.09
C VAL A 76 -9.10 -17.48 -8.64
N PRO A 77 -10.13 -18.31 -8.39
CA PRO A 77 -10.36 -18.81 -7.06
C PRO A 77 -9.23 -19.74 -6.67
N ASP A 78 -8.70 -19.52 -5.48
CA ASP A 78 -7.88 -20.51 -4.82
C ASP A 78 -8.78 -21.27 -3.83
N ASP A 79 -9.01 -22.55 -4.09
CA ASP A 79 -9.82 -23.44 -3.25
C ASP A 79 -9.07 -23.90 -2.00
N GLU A 80 -7.73 -23.79 -1.99
CA GLU A 80 -6.88 -24.19 -0.86
C GLU A 80 -6.56 -23.00 0.07
N LEU A 81 -6.57 -21.79 -0.46
CA LEU A 81 -6.28 -20.56 0.30
C LEU A 81 -7.56 -19.76 0.61
N GLU A 82 -7.56 -19.07 1.76
CA GLU A 82 -8.54 -18.01 2.07
C GLU A 82 -8.27 -16.74 1.23
N GLU A 83 -7.81 -16.88 0.00
CA GLU A 83 -7.38 -15.80 -0.89
C GLU A 83 -8.12 -15.87 -2.23
N ILE A 84 -8.32 -14.71 -2.84
CA ILE A 84 -8.84 -14.53 -4.19
C ILE A 84 -7.77 -13.82 -4.97
N ARG A 85 -7.39 -14.39 -6.12
CA ARG A 85 -6.43 -13.77 -7.02
C ARG A 85 -7.17 -13.07 -8.16
N PHE A 86 -6.80 -11.82 -8.40
CA PHE A 86 -7.23 -11.03 -9.54
C PHE A 86 -6.05 -10.82 -10.47
N ASP A 87 -6.14 -11.37 -11.67
CA ASP A 87 -5.13 -11.26 -12.71
C ASP A 87 -5.60 -10.21 -13.72
N PHE A 88 -4.95 -9.05 -13.76
CA PHE A 88 -5.28 -7.99 -14.72
C PHE A 88 -4.32 -8.03 -15.91
N GLU A 89 -4.85 -7.79 -17.10
CA GLU A 89 -4.02 -7.66 -18.30
C GLU A 89 -4.60 -6.67 -19.31
N LEU A 90 -3.75 -6.22 -20.22
CA LEU A 90 -4.19 -5.50 -21.40
C LEU A 90 -5.02 -6.45 -22.27
N GLY A 91 -6.19 -6.01 -22.71
CA GLY A 91 -7.07 -6.81 -23.58
C GLY A 91 -6.36 -7.25 -24.87
N PRO A 92 -6.73 -8.40 -25.45
CA PRO A 92 -6.09 -8.96 -26.63
C PRO A 92 -6.09 -7.99 -27.82
N ASP A 93 -7.21 -7.31 -28.07
CA ASP A 93 -7.33 -6.35 -29.18
C ASP A 93 -6.47 -5.11 -28.96
N ALA A 94 -6.38 -4.61 -27.72
CA ALA A 94 -5.51 -3.50 -27.36
C ALA A 94 -4.03 -3.89 -27.43
N THR A 95 -3.70 -5.13 -27.06
CA THR A 95 -2.37 -5.73 -27.19
C THR A 95 -1.96 -5.80 -28.66
N GLU A 96 -2.85 -6.28 -29.54
CA GLU A 96 -2.62 -6.32 -30.99
C GLU A 96 -2.43 -4.92 -31.59
N THR A 97 -3.29 -3.97 -31.19
CA THR A 97 -3.26 -2.59 -31.70
C THR A 97 -1.97 -1.85 -31.31
N THR A 98 -1.50 -2.03 -30.08
CA THR A 98 -0.35 -1.29 -29.54
C THR A 98 0.99 -2.01 -29.74
N GLY A 99 0.95 -3.33 -29.96
CA GLY A 99 2.14 -4.18 -29.95
C GLY A 99 2.84 -4.26 -28.59
N ILE A 100 2.17 -3.88 -27.51
CA ILE A 100 2.67 -4.04 -26.14
C ILE A 100 2.64 -5.54 -25.80
N PRO A 101 3.71 -6.12 -25.23
CA PRO A 101 3.70 -7.53 -24.87
C PRO A 101 2.67 -7.82 -23.77
N ARG A 102 1.98 -8.96 -23.89
CA ARG A 102 1.03 -9.43 -22.86
C ARG A 102 1.72 -9.51 -21.50
N ARG A 103 1.09 -8.92 -20.49
CA ARG A 103 1.57 -8.85 -19.10
C ARG A 103 0.40 -9.09 -18.16
N ILE A 104 0.59 -9.97 -17.20
CA ILE A 104 -0.37 -10.24 -16.14
C ILE A 104 0.10 -9.52 -14.88
N ILE A 105 -0.80 -8.76 -14.27
CA ILE A 105 -0.56 -7.99 -13.05
C ILE A 105 -1.48 -8.56 -11.98
N GLU A 106 -0.87 -9.24 -11.01
CA GLU A 106 -1.56 -10.06 -10.02
C GLU A 106 -1.85 -9.26 -8.75
N PHE A 107 -3.07 -9.37 -8.25
CA PHE A 107 -3.48 -8.83 -6.95
C PHE A 107 -4.13 -9.95 -6.12
N MET A 108 -3.74 -10.07 -4.85
CA MET A 108 -4.30 -11.05 -3.93
C MET A 108 -5.17 -10.34 -2.88
N VAL A 109 -6.35 -10.90 -2.61
CA VAL A 109 -7.30 -10.39 -1.61
C VAL A 109 -7.71 -11.52 -0.68
N LEU A 110 -7.66 -11.29 0.63
CA LEU A 110 -8.06 -12.29 1.62
C LEU A 110 -9.60 -12.37 1.73
N LYS A 111 -10.18 -13.56 1.47
CA LYS A 111 -11.62 -13.91 1.57
C LYS A 111 -12.22 -13.57 2.94
N GLY A 112 -11.43 -13.63 4.02
CA GLY A 112 -11.87 -13.34 5.38
C GLY A 112 -12.43 -11.92 5.62
N MET A 113 -12.30 -11.01 4.64
CA MET A 113 -12.68 -9.60 4.76
C MET A 113 -14.14 -9.29 4.37
N ILE A 114 -14.90 -10.23 3.79
CA ILE A 114 -16.31 -10.03 3.40
C ILE A 114 -17.19 -11.07 4.09
N LYS A 115 -17.65 -10.78 5.32
CA LYS A 115 -18.79 -11.52 5.88
C LYS A 115 -20.08 -10.78 5.50
N PRO A 116 -21.01 -11.40 4.75
CA PRO A 116 -22.34 -10.84 4.58
C PRO A 116 -22.99 -10.69 5.95
N GLY A 117 -23.63 -9.54 6.18
CA GLY A 117 -24.14 -9.11 7.47
C GLY A 117 -24.80 -10.22 8.27
N HIS A 118 -24.22 -10.51 9.43
CA HIS A 118 -24.72 -11.49 10.39
C HIS A 118 -26.08 -11.01 10.93
N LYS A 119 -27.20 -11.48 10.37
CA LYS A 119 -28.47 -11.48 11.10
C LYS A 119 -28.33 -12.47 12.25
N SER A 120 -28.23 -11.95 13.47
CA SER A 120 -28.17 -12.77 14.67
C SER A 120 -29.46 -13.59 14.81
N TRP A 121 -29.32 -14.91 14.86
CA TRP A 121 -30.28 -15.76 15.54
C TRP A 121 -29.52 -16.50 16.64
N GLN A 122 -29.68 -16.03 17.88
CA GLN A 122 -29.13 -16.69 19.06
C GLN A 122 -30.13 -17.75 19.52
N GLY A 123 -29.81 -19.01 19.23
CA GLY A 123 -30.42 -20.14 19.91
C GLY A 123 -29.88 -20.26 21.35
N PRO A 124 -30.70 -20.72 22.31
CA PRO A 124 -30.28 -20.83 23.70
C PRO A 124 -29.47 -22.13 23.87
N ASN A 125 -28.27 -21.99 24.44
CA ASN A 125 -27.33 -23.06 24.82
C ASN A 125 -26.34 -23.49 23.74
N GLY A 126 -25.15 -22.92 23.81
CA GLY A 126 -23.96 -23.40 23.10
C GLY A 126 -22.77 -22.56 23.50
N GLY A 127 -22.15 -22.89 24.63
CA GLY A 127 -20.83 -22.35 24.96
C GLY A 127 -19.81 -22.84 23.94
N THR A 128 -18.98 -21.95 23.43
CA THR A 128 -17.79 -22.34 22.66
C THR A 128 -16.73 -21.26 22.83
N GLU A 129 -15.53 -21.73 23.13
CA GLU A 129 -14.32 -20.96 23.40
C GLU A 129 -14.02 -19.99 22.25
N VAL A 130 -13.74 -18.75 22.60
CA VAL A 130 -13.33 -17.69 21.67
C VAL A 130 -11.88 -17.96 21.27
N ASN A 131 -11.66 -18.53 20.09
CA ASN A 131 -10.34 -18.63 19.48
C ASN A 131 -9.79 -17.22 19.18
N LYS A 132 -8.67 -16.88 19.84
CA LYS A 132 -7.92 -15.61 19.75
C LYS A 132 -7.09 -15.50 18.45
N SER A 133 -7.74 -15.43 17.30
CA SER A 133 -7.05 -15.09 16.04
C SER A 133 -7.81 -14.09 15.15
N GLN A 134 -8.75 -13.32 15.72
CA GLN A 134 -9.59 -12.35 14.99
C GLN A 134 -9.02 -10.92 14.89
N GLU A 135 -7.71 -10.70 15.04
CA GLU A 135 -7.19 -9.33 15.26
C GLU A 135 -6.81 -8.50 14.02
N THR A 136 -7.05 -8.92 12.77
CA THR A 136 -6.51 -8.17 11.60
C THR A 136 -7.54 -7.47 10.70
N ILE A 137 -8.84 -7.53 11.00
CA ILE A 137 -9.89 -7.01 10.07
C ILE A 137 -10.44 -5.63 10.49
N TYR A 138 -10.26 -5.20 11.75
CA TYR A 138 -10.82 -3.94 12.23
C TYR A 138 -10.07 -2.66 11.80
N ASP A 139 -8.97 -2.78 11.05
CA ASP A 139 -8.03 -1.64 10.92
C ASP A 139 -8.30 -0.75 9.68
N ARG A 140 -8.74 -1.28 8.54
CA ARG A 140 -8.97 -0.44 7.33
C ARG A 140 -10.23 0.42 7.39
N LEU A 141 -11.36 -0.13 7.85
CA LEU A 141 -12.58 0.66 8.07
C LEU A 141 -12.39 1.67 9.22
N ALA A 142 -11.57 1.34 10.21
CA ALA A 142 -11.16 2.30 11.24
C ALA A 142 -10.34 3.44 10.61
N LEU A 143 -9.38 3.13 9.72
CA LEU A 143 -8.57 4.15 9.06
C LEU A 143 -9.37 5.13 8.21
N ASP A 144 -10.36 4.67 7.44
CA ASP A 144 -11.23 5.55 6.67
C ASP A 144 -12.13 6.43 7.57
N SER A 145 -12.37 6.00 8.82
CA SER A 145 -13.08 6.79 9.83
C SER A 145 -12.18 7.76 10.61
N LEU A 146 -10.86 7.56 10.59
CA LEU A 146 -9.92 8.50 11.20
C LEU A 146 -9.89 9.79 10.37
N GLN A 147 -10.43 10.86 10.93
CA GLN A 147 -10.30 12.21 10.39
C GLN A 147 -8.86 12.69 10.56
N LEU A 148 -7.98 12.27 9.65
CA LEU A 148 -6.60 12.73 9.60
C LEU A 148 -6.52 14.08 8.88
N SER A 149 -5.53 14.88 9.25
CA SER A 149 -5.15 16.08 8.50
C SER A 149 -4.84 15.74 7.04
N ASN A 150 -4.98 16.73 6.15
CA ASN A 150 -4.48 16.64 4.77
C ASN A 150 -2.95 16.75 4.67
N THR A 151 -2.25 16.91 5.81
CA THR A 151 -0.79 16.90 5.92
C THR A 151 -0.31 15.68 6.70
N THR A 152 0.83 15.12 6.30
CA THR A 152 1.52 14.09 7.09
C THR A 152 2.24 14.67 8.31
N ASP A 153 2.38 16.00 8.32
CA ASP A 153 2.95 16.78 9.43
C ASP A 153 1.82 17.23 10.37
N SER A 154 1.16 16.25 10.99
CA SER A 154 0.09 16.50 11.95
C SER A 154 0.24 15.56 13.15
N ASN A 155 -0.16 16.05 14.32
CA ASN A 155 -0.08 15.26 15.56
C ASN A 155 -0.88 13.97 15.45
N GLU A 156 -2.02 14.00 14.75
CA GLU A 156 -2.88 12.86 14.51
C GLU A 156 -2.16 11.80 13.67
N THR A 157 -1.47 12.21 12.61
CA THR A 157 -0.66 11.29 11.79
C THR A 157 0.48 10.68 12.58
N PHE A 158 1.22 11.48 13.37
CA PHE A 158 2.32 10.97 14.20
C PHE A 158 1.83 10.04 15.31
N SER A 159 0.67 10.33 15.91
CA SER A 159 0.06 9.47 16.93
C SER A 159 -0.34 8.12 16.35
N LEU A 160 -0.94 8.12 15.15
CA LEU A 160 -1.29 6.90 14.44
C LEU A 160 -0.05 6.07 14.06
N ALA A 161 0.98 6.72 13.51
CA ALA A 161 2.23 6.06 13.15
C ALA A 161 2.91 5.42 14.38
N SER A 162 2.92 6.12 15.51
CA SER A 162 3.47 5.60 16.77
C SER A 162 2.71 4.34 17.22
N LYS A 163 1.37 4.41 17.22
CA LYS A 163 0.52 3.26 17.56
C LYS A 163 0.81 2.05 16.66
N TRP A 164 0.93 2.25 15.35
CA TRP A 164 1.23 1.16 14.42
C TRP A 164 2.60 0.52 14.66
N ILE A 165 3.63 1.33 14.96
CA ILE A 165 4.95 0.83 15.30
C ILE A 165 4.88 0.00 16.60
N ASP A 166 4.22 0.53 17.62
CA ASP A 166 4.07 -0.16 18.91
C ASP A 166 3.33 -1.49 18.76
N GLU A 167 2.23 -1.51 18.00
CA GLU A 167 1.46 -2.72 17.72
C GLU A 167 2.29 -3.72 16.89
N CYS A 168 3.02 -3.25 15.88
CA CYS A 168 3.87 -4.10 15.06
C CYS A 168 4.96 -4.79 15.91
N ILE A 169 5.68 -4.04 16.74
CA ILE A 169 6.72 -4.59 17.63
C ILE A 169 6.10 -5.52 18.68
N ALA A 170 4.94 -5.16 19.23
CA ALA A 170 4.31 -5.99 20.27
C ALA A 170 3.74 -7.31 19.73
N LYS A 171 3.22 -7.31 18.49
CA LYS A 171 2.41 -8.42 17.96
C LYS A 171 3.10 -9.25 16.89
N HIS A 172 4.09 -8.73 16.16
CA HIS A 172 4.74 -9.46 15.07
C HIS A 172 6.12 -9.99 15.51
N PRO A 173 6.26 -11.31 15.75
CA PRO A 173 7.55 -11.89 16.18
C PRO A 173 8.69 -11.63 15.21
N ALA A 174 8.40 -11.58 13.90
CA ALA A 174 9.38 -11.28 12.86
C ALA A 174 9.86 -9.81 12.90
N CYS A 175 9.01 -8.88 13.35
CA CYS A 175 9.36 -7.46 13.46
C CYS A 175 10.00 -7.13 14.81
N ASN A 176 9.73 -7.94 15.83
CA ASN A 176 10.38 -7.89 17.14
C ASN A 176 11.64 -8.78 17.21
N LEU A 177 12.22 -9.15 16.07
CA LEU A 177 13.55 -9.74 16.07
C LEU A 177 14.49 -8.65 16.59
N SER A 178 14.92 -8.79 17.84
CA SER A 178 15.98 -7.99 18.43
C SER A 178 17.19 -8.12 17.51
N THR A 179 17.37 -7.13 16.63
CA THR A 179 18.66 -6.91 15.99
C THR A 179 19.64 -6.66 17.14
N ASP A 180 20.79 -7.33 17.11
CA ASP A 180 21.78 -7.24 18.18
C ASP A 180 21.93 -5.78 18.64
N ALA A 181 21.55 -5.50 19.89
CA ALA A 181 21.53 -4.15 20.46
C ALA A 181 22.92 -3.51 20.54
N GLU A 182 23.95 -4.25 20.16
CA GLU A 182 25.35 -3.84 20.15
C GLU A 182 25.77 -3.15 18.84
N TRP A 183 25.02 -3.31 17.74
CA TRP A 183 25.42 -2.71 16.46
C TRP A 183 24.60 -1.47 16.11
N HIS A 184 25.32 -0.35 15.95
CA HIS A 184 24.79 0.90 15.40
C HIS A 184 25.60 1.32 14.17
N PRO A 185 24.96 2.01 13.20
CA PRO A 185 25.68 2.66 12.12
C PRO A 185 26.76 3.61 12.65
N THR A 186 27.83 3.80 11.87
CA THR A 186 28.94 4.71 12.24
C THR A 186 28.52 6.17 12.38
N ARG A 187 27.37 6.53 11.80
CA ARG A 187 26.84 7.89 11.70
C ARG A 187 25.33 7.83 11.90
N LEU A 188 24.81 8.57 12.88
CA LEU A 188 23.39 8.67 13.17
C LEU A 188 23.00 10.15 13.29
N LEU A 189 21.75 10.48 12.93
CA LEU A 189 21.18 11.78 13.25
C LEU A 189 20.45 11.69 14.58
N ASN A 190 20.79 12.59 15.50
CA ASN A 190 20.11 12.76 16.78
C ASN A 190 19.24 14.01 16.72
N PHE A 191 17.95 13.83 16.94
CA PHE A 191 16.98 14.91 17.03
C PHE A 191 16.68 15.14 18.51
N ARG A 192 17.22 16.21 19.09
CA ARG A 192 16.86 16.61 20.45
C ARG A 192 15.82 17.71 20.40
N HIS A 193 14.71 17.48 21.10
CA HIS A 193 13.81 18.57 21.44
C HIS A 193 14.40 19.32 22.64
N SER A 194 14.93 20.51 22.42
CA SER A 194 15.32 21.38 23.53
C SER A 194 14.06 22.02 24.11
N LEU A 195 13.79 21.82 25.40
CA LEU A 195 12.69 22.54 26.07
C LEU A 195 12.94 24.06 26.16
N GLU A 196 14.19 24.50 25.92
CA GLU A 196 14.62 25.89 26.06
C GLU A 196 14.79 26.64 24.73
N LYS A 197 14.76 25.94 23.59
CA LYS A 197 14.87 26.54 22.25
C LYS A 197 13.75 25.99 21.37
N GLU A 198 12.96 26.88 20.77
CA GLU A 198 11.85 26.55 19.85
C GLU A 198 12.28 25.84 18.55
N GLU A 199 13.57 25.57 18.36
CA GLU A 199 14.09 24.90 17.18
C GLU A 199 14.48 23.44 17.50
N SER A 200 13.86 22.51 16.79
CA SER A 200 14.30 21.11 16.72
C SER A 200 15.68 21.06 16.07
N LEU A 201 16.73 20.85 16.86
CA LEU A 201 18.10 20.73 16.37
C LEU A 201 18.42 19.25 16.10
N GLY A 202 18.59 18.93 14.82
CA GLY A 202 19.16 17.67 14.36
C GLY A 202 20.67 17.81 14.20
N TYR A 203 21.45 16.90 14.80
CA TYR A 203 22.90 16.87 14.66
C TYR A 203 23.41 15.45 14.43
N LEU A 204 24.60 15.34 13.87
CA LEU A 204 25.27 14.11 13.51
C LEU A 204 26.06 13.57 14.71
N VAL A 205 25.76 12.33 15.07
CA VAL A 205 26.50 11.56 16.07
C VAL A 205 27.36 10.54 15.36
N GLU A 206 28.66 10.56 15.63
CA GLU A 206 29.57 9.49 15.24
C GLU A 206 29.65 8.45 16.35
N SER A 207 29.39 7.19 16.02
CA SER A 207 29.36 6.12 17.03
C SER A 207 30.73 5.78 17.61
N SER A 208 31.81 6.28 17.01
CA SER A 208 33.17 6.26 17.57
C SER A 208 33.34 7.20 18.77
N ASP A 209 32.60 8.31 18.77
CA ASP A 209 32.77 9.40 19.74
C ASP A 209 31.74 9.27 20.87
N VAL A 210 30.54 8.80 20.54
CA VAL A 210 29.44 8.59 21.49
C VAL A 210 28.79 7.25 21.19
N THR A 211 28.77 6.35 22.17
CA THR A 211 28.01 5.09 22.06
C THR A 211 26.51 5.39 22.06
N PRO A 212 25.80 5.19 20.94
CA PRO A 212 24.36 5.42 20.89
C PRO A 212 23.64 4.37 21.75
N SER A 213 22.53 4.78 22.39
CA SER A 213 21.72 3.88 23.20
C SER A 213 20.29 3.83 22.68
N GLY A 214 19.69 2.64 22.67
CA GLY A 214 18.30 2.44 22.28
C GLY A 214 18.11 2.21 20.77
N PRO A 215 16.84 2.12 20.33
CA PRO A 215 16.50 1.86 18.94
C PRO A 215 16.85 3.05 18.06
N TYR A 216 17.20 2.76 16.81
CA TYR A 216 17.30 3.76 15.74
C TYR A 216 16.30 3.40 14.64
N MET A 217 15.95 4.37 13.80
CA MET A 217 15.15 4.13 12.62
C MET A 217 15.91 4.54 11.36
N THR A 218 15.68 3.82 10.28
CA THR A 218 16.12 4.21 8.94
C THR A 218 14.93 4.74 8.16
N LEU A 219 15.04 5.94 7.62
CA LEU A 219 14.02 6.52 6.77
C LEU A 219 14.42 6.35 5.30
N SER A 220 13.62 5.62 4.52
CA SER A 220 13.77 5.57 3.06
C SER A 220 13.11 6.80 2.46
N HIS A 221 13.92 7.82 2.17
CA HIS A 221 13.44 9.06 1.59
C HIS A 221 13.27 8.94 0.06
N SER A 222 12.14 9.39 -0.50
CA SER A 222 11.96 9.56 -1.94
C SER A 222 12.39 10.98 -2.34
N TRP A 223 13.48 11.08 -3.11
CA TRP A 223 14.25 12.31 -3.30
C TRP A 223 13.55 13.44 -4.07
N GLY A 224 12.37 13.21 -4.66
CA GLY A 224 11.62 14.24 -5.37
C GLY A 224 12.46 15.03 -6.38
N LYS A 225 12.13 16.31 -6.60
CA LYS A 225 12.88 17.24 -7.47
C LYS A 225 13.52 18.41 -6.72
N GLY A 226 13.52 18.39 -5.38
CA GLY A 226 13.98 19.49 -4.54
C GLY A 226 15.48 19.43 -4.20
N HIS A 227 16.10 20.58 -3.96
CA HIS A 227 17.45 20.63 -3.39
C HIS A 227 17.35 20.42 -1.87
N MET A 228 17.89 19.31 -1.38
CA MET A 228 17.82 18.93 0.02
C MET A 228 19.22 18.92 0.66
N MET A 229 19.24 19.09 1.97
CA MET A 229 20.44 18.98 2.77
C MET A 229 21.02 17.57 2.61
N THR A 230 22.25 17.49 2.09
CA THR A 230 22.99 16.24 1.93
C THR A 230 24.18 16.25 2.87
N LEU A 231 24.48 15.12 3.50
CA LEU A 231 25.73 14.98 4.25
C LEU A 231 26.88 14.81 3.25
N ASN A 232 27.70 15.85 3.11
CA ASN A 232 28.86 15.89 2.24
C ASN A 232 30.01 16.62 2.95
N LYS A 233 31.18 16.72 2.32
CA LYS A 233 32.37 17.33 2.95
C LYS A 233 32.17 18.79 3.38
N GLN A 234 31.27 19.53 2.72
CA GLN A 234 31.00 20.93 3.03
C GLN A 234 30.02 21.06 4.21
N SER A 235 28.99 20.21 4.26
CA SER A 235 27.96 20.23 5.31
C SER A 235 28.31 19.44 6.57
N TYR A 236 29.36 18.62 6.53
CA TYR A 236 29.75 17.77 7.67
C TYR A 236 30.01 18.57 8.95
N HIS A 237 30.84 19.62 8.89
CA HIS A 237 31.17 20.43 10.07
C HIS A 237 29.99 21.23 10.62
N SER A 238 29.02 21.61 9.78
CA SER A 238 27.81 22.30 10.24
C SER A 238 26.80 21.38 10.91
N LEU A 239 26.99 20.06 10.79
CA LEU A 239 26.07 19.06 11.30
C LEU A 239 26.63 18.31 12.52
N LEU A 240 27.90 18.45 12.88
CA LEU A 240 28.45 17.97 14.16
C LEU A 240 27.91 18.81 15.33
#